data_AF-A0A1Y1MA40-F1
#
_entry.id   AF-A0A1Y1MA40-F1
#
_cell.length_a   1.000
_cell.length_b   1.000
_cell.length_c   1.000
_cell.angle_alpha   90.00
_cell.angle_beta   90.00
_cell.angle_gamma   90.00
#
_symmetry.space_group_name_H-M   'P 1'
#
loop_
_entity.id
_entity.type
_entity.pdbx_description
1 polymer ?
#
loop_
_entity_poly.entity_id
_entity_poly.type
_entity_poly.pdbx_seq_one_letter_code
_entity_poly.pdbx_strand_id
1 'polypeptide(L)'
;IPTVGQWEYQGCYQDNVNQQRTFFWQNFMNTDMTPKKCLDLCGSFGYMAAGLEYGKECYCGDPANIAVQGSQKVDDKQCNIPCVGNASAYCGGGSLLTTYFWKGDPFYSWNFPAAGSPDAGSYEFLIGGVCVPLITSQAITGKVTFLEKWGTGPPNSTGAYELDLSQIDNFKAAWRQMHVKTDIFCAGGLTLPDKAGRQLNVGGWSGDSTYGVRLYTPDGSPGVPGKNDWEENAAVLKLQQGRWYPTAMIMANGSILVIGGEVGSNSAPVPTLEILPYTGTKPLYMEWLERTDPNNLYPYACVLPSGGIFVAYYNEARILDENNFNTIKTLPNIPGAVN
;
A
#
# COMPACT_ATOMS: atom_id res chain seq x y z
N ILE A 1 -27.06 26.00 7.61
CA ILE A 1 -26.39 26.72 6.49
C ILE A 1 -26.76 25.94 5.23
N PRO A 2 -27.45 26.55 4.24
CA PRO A 2 -27.98 25.81 3.10
C PRO A 2 -26.89 25.20 2.21
N THR A 3 -25.73 25.86 2.10
CA THR A 3 -24.58 25.37 1.32
C THR A 3 -23.25 25.67 2.00
N VAL A 4 -22.29 24.75 1.87
CA VAL A 4 -20.91 24.92 2.35
C VAL A 4 -19.95 24.58 1.22
N GLY A 5 -19.54 25.59 0.44
CA GLY A 5 -18.86 25.32 -0.83
C GLY A 5 -19.79 24.59 -1.81
N GLN A 6 -19.33 23.46 -2.36
CA GLN A 6 -20.13 22.58 -3.24
C GLN A 6 -20.94 21.52 -2.47
N TRP A 7 -20.94 21.56 -1.14
CA TRP A 7 -21.80 20.72 -0.32
C TRP A 7 -23.18 21.36 -0.15
N GLU A 8 -24.22 20.61 -0.50
CA GLU A 8 -25.62 21.04 -0.41
C GLU A 8 -26.32 20.30 0.73
N TYR A 9 -26.98 21.05 1.60
CA TYR A 9 -27.78 20.49 2.69
C TYR A 9 -28.97 19.68 2.14
N GLN A 10 -29.14 18.45 2.65
CA GLN A 10 -30.19 17.54 2.19
C GLN A 10 -31.35 17.40 3.17
N GLY A 11 -31.17 17.80 4.42
CA GLY A 11 -32.17 17.66 5.47
C GLY A 11 -31.67 16.92 6.71
N CYS A 12 -32.57 16.78 7.67
CA CYS A 12 -32.39 15.90 8.82
C CYS A 12 -32.81 14.46 8.47
N TYR A 13 -31.90 13.51 8.63
CA TYR A 13 -32.13 12.09 8.31
C TYR A 13 -31.93 11.21 9.53
N GLN A 14 -32.63 10.07 9.57
CA GLN A 14 -32.42 9.07 10.62
C GLN A 14 -31.01 8.47 10.56
N ASP A 15 -30.40 8.28 11.72
CA ASP A 15 -29.24 7.42 11.89
C ASP A 15 -29.60 6.18 12.71
N ASN A 16 -28.70 5.19 12.68
CA ASN A 16 -28.78 4.00 13.52
C ASN A 16 -30.09 3.21 13.33
N VAL A 17 -30.59 3.18 12.08
CA VAL A 17 -31.81 2.46 11.70
C VAL A 17 -31.55 0.97 11.85
N ASN A 18 -32.34 0.28 12.69
CA ASN A 18 -32.15 -1.13 13.02
C ASN A 18 -30.73 -1.46 13.53
N GLN A 19 -30.12 -0.57 14.32
CA GLN A 19 -28.75 -0.70 14.83
C GLN A 19 -27.66 -0.63 13.73
N GLN A 20 -27.99 -0.11 12.55
CA GLN A 20 -27.04 0.12 11.46
C GLN A 20 -26.91 1.62 11.19
N ARG A 21 -25.67 2.10 11.17
CA ARG A 21 -25.36 3.51 10.86
C ARG A 21 -25.70 3.81 9.41
N THR A 22 -26.31 4.97 9.16
CA THR A 22 -26.61 5.45 7.81
C THR A 22 -25.32 5.74 7.06
N PHE A 23 -24.41 6.48 7.66
CA PHE A 23 -23.05 6.66 7.16
C PHE A 23 -22.08 5.99 8.13
N PHE A 24 -21.25 5.07 7.63
CA PHE A 24 -20.47 4.17 8.48
C PHE A 24 -19.22 4.83 9.08
N TRP A 25 -18.57 5.73 8.33
CA TRP A 25 -17.22 6.21 8.69
C TRP A 25 -17.27 7.38 9.66
N GLN A 26 -17.18 7.08 10.96
CA GLN A 26 -17.26 8.07 12.03
C GLN A 26 -15.91 8.74 12.34
N ASN A 27 -15.96 10.05 12.53
CA ASN A 27 -14.92 10.91 13.07
C ASN A 27 -15.47 11.73 14.23
N PHE A 28 -14.62 12.05 15.20
CA PHE A 28 -15.01 12.74 16.42
C PHE A 28 -14.21 14.04 16.60
N MET A 29 -14.89 15.17 16.79
CA MET A 29 -14.27 16.48 17.00
C MET A 29 -14.85 17.14 18.26
N ASN A 30 -14.16 16.95 19.38
CA ASN A 30 -14.65 17.30 20.72
C ASN A 30 -14.91 18.79 20.93
N THR A 31 -14.11 19.67 20.33
CA THR A 31 -14.09 21.09 20.67
C THR A 31 -14.30 22.01 19.47
N ASP A 32 -14.12 21.51 18.26
CA ASP A 32 -14.07 22.34 17.05
C ASP A 32 -14.86 21.75 15.88
N MET A 33 -15.88 20.94 16.18
CA MET A 33 -16.81 20.46 15.16
C MET A 33 -17.55 21.63 14.50
N THR A 34 -17.46 21.71 13.19
CA THR A 34 -18.28 22.58 12.35
C THR A 34 -18.74 21.81 11.12
N PRO A 35 -19.83 22.22 10.44
CA PRO A 35 -20.23 21.61 9.18
C PRO A 35 -19.06 21.61 8.18
N LYS A 36 -18.38 22.75 8.00
CA LYS A 36 -17.26 22.86 7.07
C LYS A 36 -16.16 21.83 7.38
N LYS A 37 -15.76 21.69 8.64
CA LYS A 37 -14.67 20.79 9.02
C LYS A 37 -15.03 19.32 8.77
N CYS A 38 -16.26 18.92 9.06
CA CYS A 38 -16.75 17.57 8.73
C CYS A 38 -16.78 17.33 7.21
N LEU A 39 -17.30 18.29 6.46
CA LEU A 39 -17.46 18.20 5.01
C LEU A 39 -16.12 18.17 4.27
N ASP A 40 -15.19 19.02 4.67
CA ASP A 40 -13.82 19.02 4.14
C ASP A 40 -13.14 17.67 4.41
N LEU A 41 -13.32 17.11 5.62
CA LEU A 41 -12.75 15.82 5.99
C LEU A 41 -13.34 14.68 5.16
N CYS A 42 -14.66 14.60 5.02
CA CYS A 42 -15.31 13.58 4.19
C CYS A 42 -14.90 13.70 2.72
N GLY A 43 -14.76 14.93 2.19
CA GLY A 43 -14.25 15.15 0.85
C GLY A 43 -12.79 14.68 0.68
N SER A 44 -11.94 14.90 1.68
CA SER A 44 -10.54 14.42 1.65
C SER A 44 -10.42 12.90 1.66
N PHE A 45 -11.43 12.20 2.22
CA PHE A 45 -11.54 10.75 2.18
C PHE A 45 -12.27 10.23 0.93
N GLY A 46 -12.70 11.11 0.03
CA GLY A 46 -13.37 10.75 -1.22
C GLY A 46 -14.86 10.40 -1.09
N TYR A 47 -15.49 10.69 0.06
CA TYR A 47 -16.90 10.43 0.31
C TYR A 47 -17.77 11.59 -0.17
N MET A 48 -18.84 11.28 -0.91
CA MET A 48 -19.73 12.28 -1.52
C MET A 48 -20.90 12.69 -0.61
N ALA A 49 -21.04 12.09 0.56
CA ALA A 49 -22.02 12.43 1.57
C ALA A 49 -21.38 12.55 2.96
N ALA A 50 -21.96 13.44 3.77
CA ALA A 50 -21.60 13.57 5.17
C ALA A 50 -22.86 13.78 6.03
N GLY A 51 -22.83 13.27 7.25
CA GLY A 51 -23.85 13.47 8.27
C GLY A 51 -23.21 13.90 9.58
N LEU A 52 -23.78 14.90 10.24
CA LEU A 52 -23.31 15.38 11.54
C LEU A 52 -24.28 14.96 12.64
N GLU A 53 -23.76 14.49 13.77
CA GLU A 53 -24.54 13.99 14.91
C GLU A 53 -23.98 14.50 16.25
N TYR A 54 -24.84 14.59 17.27
CA TYR A 54 -24.49 14.91 18.66
C TYR A 54 -23.59 16.15 18.86
N GLY A 55 -23.61 17.11 17.94
CA GLY A 55 -22.81 18.32 18.03
C GLY A 55 -21.31 18.16 17.73
N LYS A 56 -20.79 16.93 17.78
CA LYS A 56 -19.34 16.61 17.78
C LYS A 56 -18.95 15.40 16.94
N GLU A 57 -19.91 14.74 16.31
CA GLU A 57 -19.69 13.55 15.48
C GLU A 57 -19.89 13.87 14.01
N CYS A 58 -19.03 13.31 13.17
CA CYS A 58 -19.04 13.47 11.72
C CYS A 58 -18.97 12.11 11.08
N TYR A 59 -19.92 11.79 10.21
CA TYR A 59 -20.00 10.53 9.52
C TYR A 59 -19.87 10.75 8.02
N CYS A 60 -18.96 10.03 7.38
CA CYS A 60 -18.73 10.09 5.94
C CYS A 60 -19.32 8.85 5.25
N GLY A 61 -19.82 9.05 4.03
CA GLY A 61 -20.36 7.97 3.20
C GLY A 61 -20.75 8.47 1.82
N ASP A 62 -21.66 7.76 1.17
CA ASP A 62 -22.18 8.11 -0.14
C ASP A 62 -23.69 8.35 -0.10
N PRO A 63 -24.25 9.19 -1.01
CA PRO A 63 -25.69 9.44 -1.06
C PRO A 63 -26.53 8.16 -1.13
N ALA A 64 -26.01 7.11 -1.77
CA ALA A 64 -26.66 5.81 -1.89
C ALA A 64 -26.91 5.12 -0.54
N ASN A 65 -26.09 5.42 0.50
CA ASN A 65 -26.25 4.79 1.81
C ASN A 65 -27.59 5.14 2.48
N ILE A 66 -28.17 6.31 2.20
CA ILE A 66 -29.49 6.69 2.71
C ILE A 66 -30.54 5.66 2.30
N ALA A 67 -30.55 5.28 1.02
CA ALA A 67 -31.49 4.30 0.49
C ALA A 67 -31.17 2.88 0.98
N VAL A 68 -29.89 2.49 0.96
CA VAL A 68 -29.44 1.15 1.39
C VAL A 68 -29.80 0.87 2.84
N GLN A 69 -29.66 1.86 3.73
CA GLN A 69 -29.96 1.73 5.15
C GLN A 69 -31.44 2.02 5.49
N GLY A 70 -32.25 2.37 4.48
CA GLY A 70 -33.65 2.73 4.69
C GLY A 70 -33.86 4.00 5.52
N SER A 71 -32.83 4.87 5.61
CA SER A 71 -32.88 6.11 6.38
C SER A 71 -33.92 7.06 5.79
N GLN A 72 -34.86 7.50 6.62
CA GLN A 72 -35.91 8.43 6.22
C GLN A 72 -35.56 9.86 6.62
N LYS A 73 -35.98 10.80 5.78
CA LYS A 73 -35.94 12.22 6.10
C LYS A 73 -37.02 12.53 7.15
N VAL A 74 -36.65 13.31 8.16
CA VAL A 74 -37.55 13.80 9.21
C VAL A 74 -37.67 15.32 9.17
N ASP A 75 -38.49 15.91 10.03
CA ASP A 75 -38.56 17.36 10.18
C ASP A 75 -37.19 17.90 10.63
N ASP A 76 -36.68 18.92 9.93
CA ASP A 76 -35.40 19.56 10.23
C ASP A 76 -35.30 20.05 11.67
N LYS A 77 -36.43 20.36 12.32
CA LYS A 77 -36.49 20.76 13.74
C LYS A 77 -36.00 19.68 14.70
N GLN A 78 -35.92 18.42 14.27
CA GLN A 78 -35.42 17.33 15.10
C GLN A 78 -33.88 17.31 15.16
N CYS A 79 -33.20 17.83 14.14
CA CYS A 79 -31.75 18.08 14.15
C CYS A 79 -31.47 19.41 14.85
N ASN A 80 -31.62 19.44 16.17
CA ASN A 80 -31.59 20.66 16.98
C ASN A 80 -30.34 20.81 17.88
N ILE A 81 -29.37 19.90 17.76
CA ILE A 81 -28.13 19.98 18.54
C ILE A 81 -27.15 20.91 17.83
N PRO A 82 -26.70 22.02 18.45
CA PRO A 82 -25.72 22.90 17.84
C PRO A 82 -24.34 22.25 17.75
N CYS A 83 -23.56 22.62 16.74
CA CYS A 83 -22.18 22.17 16.59
C CYS A 83 -21.28 22.78 17.69
N VAL A 84 -20.41 21.98 18.32
CA VAL A 84 -19.56 22.46 19.42
C VAL A 84 -18.57 23.56 19.00
N GLY A 85 -18.12 23.56 17.75
CA GLY A 85 -17.24 24.58 17.17
C GLY A 85 -17.97 25.67 16.38
N ASN A 86 -19.30 25.59 16.22
CA ASN A 86 -20.11 26.59 15.54
C ASN A 86 -21.57 26.55 16.01
N ALA A 87 -21.90 27.32 17.04
CA ALA A 87 -23.24 27.35 17.62
C ALA A 87 -24.34 27.88 16.68
N SER A 88 -23.98 28.51 15.54
CA SER A 88 -24.93 28.97 14.54
C SER A 88 -25.33 27.89 13.52
N ALA A 89 -24.80 26.68 13.65
CA ALA A 89 -25.16 25.54 12.83
C ALA A 89 -25.61 24.36 13.69
N TYR A 90 -26.53 23.56 13.15
CA TYR A 90 -26.94 22.30 13.75
C TYR A 90 -26.07 21.15 13.24
N CYS A 91 -25.68 20.28 14.16
CA CYS A 91 -24.87 19.08 13.96
C CYS A 91 -25.66 17.88 14.48
N GLY A 92 -26.85 17.70 13.92
CA GLY A 92 -27.72 16.55 14.14
C GLY A 92 -28.62 16.63 15.36
N GLY A 93 -29.05 15.45 15.79
CA GLY A 93 -29.85 15.16 16.97
C GLY A 93 -29.50 13.76 17.49
N GLY A 94 -30.22 13.24 18.48
CA GLY A 94 -30.00 11.86 18.91
C GLY A 94 -30.49 10.86 17.86
N SER A 95 -29.60 10.08 17.25
CA SER A 95 -29.88 9.20 16.11
C SER A 95 -30.40 9.96 14.88
N LEU A 96 -29.92 11.19 14.67
CA LEU A 96 -30.37 12.07 13.59
C LEU A 96 -29.20 12.85 12.98
N LEU A 97 -29.00 12.71 11.68
CA LEU A 97 -27.94 13.35 10.92
C LEU A 97 -28.42 14.65 10.30
N THR A 98 -27.69 15.74 10.53
CA THR A 98 -27.71 16.88 9.61
C THR A 98 -26.90 16.49 8.38
N THR A 99 -27.57 16.23 7.26
CA THR A 99 -26.96 15.58 6.09
C THR A 99 -26.64 16.57 4.97
N TYR A 100 -25.49 16.38 4.31
CA TYR A 100 -25.05 17.13 3.15
C TYR A 100 -24.54 16.19 2.06
N PHE A 101 -24.77 16.54 0.79
CA PHE A 101 -24.20 15.84 -0.37
C PHE A 101 -23.31 16.79 -1.18
N TRP A 102 -22.23 16.26 -1.73
CA TRP A 102 -21.38 16.97 -2.68
C TRP A 102 -22.06 17.08 -4.05
N LYS A 103 -22.01 18.27 -4.64
CA LYS A 103 -22.58 18.59 -5.97
C LYS A 103 -21.53 18.99 -7.01
N GLY A 104 -20.25 19.04 -6.64
CA GLY A 104 -19.16 19.26 -7.58
C GLY A 104 -18.80 17.99 -8.35
N ASP A 105 -17.64 18.03 -8.99
CA ASP A 105 -17.09 16.86 -9.69
C ASP A 105 -16.88 15.70 -8.71
N PRO A 106 -17.23 14.46 -9.08
CA PRO A 106 -17.09 13.32 -8.18
C PRO A 106 -15.63 13.11 -7.74
N PHE A 107 -15.41 12.89 -6.44
CA PHE A 107 -14.06 12.66 -5.90
C PHE A 107 -13.40 11.38 -6.45
N TYR A 108 -14.19 10.46 -6.98
CA TYR A 108 -13.73 9.24 -7.66
C TYR A 108 -13.66 9.38 -9.19
N SER A 109 -13.57 10.60 -9.71
CA SER A 109 -13.31 10.86 -11.12
C SER A 109 -11.82 10.67 -11.43
N TRP A 110 -11.49 9.56 -12.08
CA TRP A 110 -10.15 9.30 -12.59
C TRP A 110 -9.99 10.02 -13.93
N ASN A 111 -9.26 11.12 -13.95
CA ASN A 111 -8.86 11.80 -15.19
C ASN A 111 -7.42 11.43 -15.53
N PHE A 112 -7.16 11.16 -16.81
CA PHE A 112 -5.80 11.08 -17.30
C PHE A 112 -5.24 12.49 -17.44
N PRO A 113 -4.01 12.74 -16.96
CA PRO A 113 -3.31 13.98 -17.26
C PRO A 113 -3.31 14.25 -18.77
N ALA A 114 -3.54 15.50 -19.17
CA ALA A 114 -3.39 15.87 -20.56
C ALA A 114 -1.94 15.63 -21.00
N ALA A 115 -1.74 15.07 -22.20
CA ALA A 115 -0.39 14.84 -22.71
C ALA A 115 0.42 16.15 -22.70
N GLY A 116 1.59 16.13 -22.07
CA GLY A 116 2.46 17.30 -21.92
C GLY A 116 2.08 18.25 -20.78
N SER A 117 1.05 17.94 -19.97
CA SER A 117 0.87 18.63 -18.70
C SER A 117 1.92 18.17 -17.69
N PRO A 118 2.29 19.01 -16.69
CA PRO A 118 3.15 18.59 -15.59
C PRO A 118 2.62 17.34 -14.86
N ASP A 119 1.29 17.18 -14.80
CA ASP A 119 0.64 16.04 -14.15
C ASP A 119 0.85 14.71 -14.90
N ALA A 120 1.18 14.75 -16.20
CA ALA A 120 1.45 13.57 -17.01
C ALA A 120 2.86 12.99 -16.76
N GLY A 121 3.73 13.78 -16.13
CA GLY A 121 5.16 13.50 -16.04
C GLY A 121 5.89 13.65 -17.37
N SER A 122 7.22 13.60 -17.31
CA SER A 122 8.11 13.57 -18.47
C SER A 122 9.02 12.34 -18.42
N TYR A 123 9.41 11.84 -19.59
CA TYR A 123 10.49 10.87 -19.73
C TYR A 123 11.73 11.61 -20.19
N GLU A 124 12.76 11.63 -19.35
CA GLU A 124 13.99 12.35 -19.62
C GLU A 124 15.19 11.44 -19.35
N PHE A 125 16.22 11.60 -20.17
CA PHE A 125 17.51 10.98 -19.89
C PHE A 125 18.20 11.78 -18.79
N LEU A 126 18.32 11.19 -17.59
CA LEU A 126 18.92 11.86 -16.44
C LEU A 126 20.45 11.79 -16.47
N ILE A 127 20.99 10.58 -16.56
CA ILE A 127 22.44 10.30 -16.54
C ILE A 127 22.70 8.91 -17.15
N GLY A 128 23.93 8.66 -17.61
CA GLY A 128 24.34 7.31 -18.00
C GLY A 128 24.24 6.32 -16.84
N GLY A 129 23.82 5.09 -17.12
CA GLY A 129 23.74 4.01 -16.13
C GLY A 129 25.06 3.27 -15.93
N VAL A 130 25.24 2.73 -14.72
CA VAL A 130 26.39 1.87 -14.33
C VAL A 130 26.10 0.37 -14.49
N CYS A 131 24.82 0.00 -14.47
CA CYS A 131 24.31 -1.35 -14.74
C CYS A 131 22.90 -1.26 -15.34
N VAL A 132 22.38 -2.40 -15.81
CA VAL A 132 20.95 -2.56 -16.12
C VAL A 132 20.33 -3.25 -14.92
N PRO A 133 19.72 -2.53 -13.95
CA PRO A 133 19.33 -3.08 -12.67
C PRO A 133 18.10 -3.99 -12.76
N LEU A 134 18.11 -5.08 -12.00
CA LEU A 134 16.96 -5.95 -11.75
C LEU A 134 15.95 -5.32 -10.80
N ILE A 135 16.43 -4.59 -9.79
CA ILE A 135 15.59 -3.91 -8.80
C ILE A 135 16.10 -2.49 -8.64
N THR A 136 15.19 -1.52 -8.76
CA THR A 136 15.45 -0.13 -8.38
C THR A 136 14.47 0.29 -7.31
N SER A 137 14.92 1.10 -6.35
CA SER A 137 14.06 1.58 -5.27
C SER A 137 14.51 2.95 -4.80
N GLN A 138 13.57 3.88 -4.69
CA GLN A 138 13.85 5.17 -4.09
C GLN A 138 14.07 4.99 -2.59
N ALA A 139 15.14 5.60 -2.07
CA ALA A 139 15.41 5.69 -0.65
C ALA A 139 14.78 6.94 -0.05
N ILE A 140 14.48 6.92 1.25
CA ILE A 140 13.91 8.09 1.96
C ILE A 140 14.81 9.33 1.91
N THR A 141 16.10 9.16 1.60
CA THR A 141 17.10 10.22 1.41
C THR A 141 16.95 10.96 0.08
N GLY A 142 16.02 10.55 -0.79
CA GLY A 142 15.83 11.08 -2.15
C GLY A 142 16.76 10.45 -3.20
N LYS A 143 17.68 9.58 -2.77
CA LYS A 143 18.56 8.80 -3.66
C LYS A 143 17.84 7.56 -4.19
N VAL A 144 18.42 6.90 -5.19
CA VAL A 144 17.86 5.68 -5.79
C VAL A 144 18.88 4.55 -5.69
N THR A 145 18.47 3.38 -5.20
CA THR A 145 19.29 2.18 -5.22
C THR A 145 19.06 1.39 -6.49
N PHE A 146 20.14 0.80 -7.00
CA PHE A 146 20.20 -0.03 -8.19
C PHE A 146 20.82 -1.35 -7.76
N LEU A 147 20.07 -2.43 -7.86
CA LEU A 147 20.55 -3.77 -7.56
C LEU A 147 20.60 -4.60 -8.84
N GLU A 148 21.74 -5.24 -9.05
CA GLU A 148 21.98 -6.17 -10.14
C GLU A 148 22.57 -7.49 -9.63
N LYS A 149 22.75 -8.46 -10.54
CA LYS A 149 23.44 -9.73 -10.28
C LYS A 149 24.75 -9.55 -9.53
N TRP A 150 25.12 -10.59 -8.79
CA TRP A 150 26.40 -10.66 -8.11
C TRP A 150 27.09 -12.00 -8.37
N GLY A 151 28.36 -11.93 -8.79
CA GLY A 151 29.16 -13.12 -9.08
C GLY A 151 28.76 -13.88 -10.35
N THR A 152 27.74 -13.42 -11.09
CA THR A 152 27.27 -14.04 -12.34
C THR A 152 27.08 -13.00 -13.45
N GLY A 153 27.34 -13.38 -14.70
CA GLY A 153 27.20 -12.49 -15.87
C GLY A 153 28.47 -11.72 -16.25
N PRO A 154 28.43 -10.93 -17.35
CA PRO A 154 29.56 -10.12 -17.79
C PRO A 154 29.90 -8.99 -16.80
N PRO A 155 31.15 -8.46 -16.82
CA PRO A 155 31.62 -7.46 -15.85
C PRO A 155 30.78 -6.18 -15.73
N ASN A 156 30.04 -5.81 -16.79
CA ASN A 156 29.19 -4.61 -16.85
C ASN A 156 27.71 -4.89 -16.52
N SER A 157 27.38 -6.07 -15.99
CA SER A 157 26.02 -6.45 -15.59
C SER A 157 25.99 -6.99 -14.17
N THR A 158 26.78 -6.40 -13.26
CA THR A 158 26.83 -6.83 -11.86
C THR A 158 26.98 -5.66 -10.90
N GLY A 159 26.57 -5.87 -9.64
CA GLY A 159 26.82 -4.99 -8.52
C GLY A 159 25.58 -4.30 -7.95
N ALA A 160 25.80 -3.56 -6.88
CA ALA A 160 24.80 -2.67 -6.29
C ALA A 160 25.32 -1.24 -6.37
N TYR A 161 24.43 -0.27 -6.57
CA TYR A 161 24.80 1.13 -6.71
C TYR A 161 23.74 2.03 -6.07
N GLU A 162 24.19 3.19 -5.61
CA GLU A 162 23.34 4.28 -5.17
C GLU A 162 23.53 5.46 -6.14
N LEU A 163 22.42 6.00 -6.63
CA LEU A 163 22.34 7.18 -7.48
C LEU A 163 21.88 8.38 -6.66
N ASP A 164 22.69 9.43 -6.64
CA ASP A 164 22.33 10.74 -6.15
C ASP A 164 21.79 11.63 -7.28
N LEU A 165 20.46 11.83 -7.27
CA LEU A 165 19.78 12.67 -8.26
C LEU A 165 20.17 14.15 -8.18
N SER A 166 20.76 14.61 -7.07
CA SER A 166 21.26 15.99 -6.95
C SER A 166 22.64 16.21 -7.59
N GLN A 167 23.25 15.15 -8.12
CA GLN A 167 24.60 15.18 -8.69
C GLN A 167 24.64 14.70 -10.15
N ILE A 168 23.50 14.66 -10.85
CA ILE A 168 23.39 14.09 -12.21
C ILE A 168 24.31 14.74 -13.26
N ASP A 169 24.73 15.99 -13.04
CA ASP A 169 25.70 16.69 -13.90
C ASP A 169 27.16 16.19 -13.72
N ASN A 170 27.42 15.36 -12.70
CA ASN A 170 28.72 14.78 -12.42
C ASN A 170 28.60 13.28 -12.17
N PHE A 171 28.83 12.50 -13.23
CA PHE A 171 28.76 11.04 -13.21
C PHE A 171 29.49 10.38 -12.03
N LYS A 172 30.71 10.83 -11.72
CA LYS A 172 31.52 10.23 -10.64
C LYS A 172 30.98 10.55 -9.25
N ALA A 173 30.33 11.71 -9.09
CA ALA A 173 29.74 12.10 -7.81
C ALA A 173 28.32 11.52 -7.64
N ALA A 174 27.59 11.34 -8.74
CA ALA A 174 26.23 10.79 -8.74
C ALA A 174 26.19 9.31 -8.33
N TRP A 175 27.17 8.52 -8.75
CA TRP A 175 27.18 7.07 -8.56
C TRP A 175 28.11 6.64 -7.42
N ARG A 176 27.55 5.92 -6.45
CA ARG A 176 28.31 5.21 -5.41
C ARG A 176 28.12 3.70 -5.57
N GLN A 177 29.22 2.96 -5.66
CA GLN A 177 29.17 1.50 -5.64
C GLN A 177 28.87 0.97 -4.23
N MET A 178 28.07 -0.09 -4.19
CA MET A 178 27.68 -0.88 -3.03
C MET A 178 27.89 -2.38 -3.33
N HIS A 179 27.78 -3.23 -2.32
CA HIS A 179 28.14 -4.64 -2.39
C HIS A 179 27.10 -5.52 -1.71
N VAL A 180 26.53 -6.44 -2.48
CA VAL A 180 25.75 -7.57 -1.96
C VAL A 180 26.66 -8.80 -1.83
N LYS A 181 26.33 -9.75 -0.94
CA LYS A 181 27.15 -10.95 -0.72
C LYS A 181 26.74 -12.12 -1.59
N THR A 182 25.44 -12.25 -1.87
CA THR A 182 24.89 -13.33 -2.70
C THR A 182 24.02 -12.77 -3.83
N ASP A 183 23.82 -13.58 -4.88
CA ASP A 183 23.16 -13.16 -6.12
C ASP A 183 21.65 -12.90 -5.94
N ILE A 184 21.24 -11.65 -6.19
CA ILE A 184 19.88 -11.15 -6.03
C ILE A 184 18.97 -11.42 -7.24
N PHE A 185 19.48 -12.03 -8.32
CA PHE A 185 18.65 -12.30 -9.49
C PHE A 185 17.39 -13.03 -9.08
N CYS A 186 16.24 -12.48 -9.50
CA CYS A 186 14.93 -13.04 -9.24
C CYS A 186 14.49 -13.03 -7.76
N ALA A 187 15.02 -12.09 -6.96
CA ALA A 187 14.60 -11.82 -5.60
C ALA A 187 13.39 -10.85 -5.54
N GLY A 188 12.68 -10.84 -4.41
CA GLY A 188 11.66 -9.83 -4.09
C GLY A 188 12.24 -8.63 -3.34
N GLY A 189 11.70 -7.43 -3.56
CA GLY A 189 12.17 -6.18 -2.94
C GLY A 189 11.08 -5.41 -2.19
N LEU A 190 11.42 -4.82 -1.04
CA LEU A 190 10.50 -4.02 -0.21
C LEU A 190 11.23 -2.80 0.38
N THR A 191 10.48 -1.73 0.64
CA THR A 191 10.92 -0.63 1.53
C THR A 191 10.16 -0.74 2.84
N LEU A 192 10.87 -1.00 3.93
CA LEU A 192 10.32 -1.19 5.27
C LEU A 192 9.74 0.12 5.82
N PRO A 193 8.67 0.05 6.63
CA PRO A 193 7.93 1.22 7.10
C PRO A 193 8.60 1.91 8.31
N ASP A 194 9.86 1.58 8.61
CA ASP A 194 10.58 2.23 9.70
C ASP A 194 11.09 3.62 9.30
N LYS A 195 11.50 4.41 10.31
CA LYS A 195 11.95 5.79 10.11
C LYS A 195 13.16 5.92 9.19
N ALA A 196 13.95 4.86 9.07
CA ALA A 196 15.12 4.85 8.19
C ALA A 196 14.75 4.50 6.75
N GLY A 197 13.53 4.01 6.49
CA GLY A 197 13.10 3.54 5.18
C GLY A 197 14.01 2.42 4.68
N ARG A 198 14.38 1.48 5.57
CA ARG A 198 15.30 0.39 5.22
C ARG A 198 14.76 -0.39 4.03
N GLN A 199 15.62 -0.73 3.09
CA GLN A 199 15.25 -1.59 1.97
C GLN A 199 15.59 -3.04 2.27
N LEU A 200 14.70 -3.94 1.88
CA LEU A 200 14.82 -5.38 2.07
C LEU A 200 14.81 -6.06 0.69
N ASN A 201 15.67 -7.05 0.52
CA ASN A 201 15.69 -7.94 -0.63
C ASN A 201 15.71 -9.41 -0.17
N VAL A 202 14.84 -10.25 -0.72
CA VAL A 202 14.67 -11.65 -0.28
C VAL A 202 14.68 -12.65 -1.44
N GLY A 203 15.33 -13.80 -1.24
CA GLY A 203 15.51 -14.81 -2.28
C GLY A 203 16.68 -14.49 -3.21
N GLY A 204 16.76 -15.18 -4.34
CA GLY A 204 17.86 -14.99 -5.28
C GLY A 204 18.05 -16.17 -6.23
N TRP A 205 19.14 -16.12 -7.01
CA TRP A 205 19.39 -17.04 -8.13
C TRP A 205 19.47 -18.53 -7.79
N SER A 206 20.40 -18.94 -6.93
CA SER A 206 20.73 -20.36 -6.69
C SER A 206 21.57 -20.56 -5.43
N GLY A 207 21.57 -21.80 -4.91
CA GLY A 207 22.36 -22.17 -3.74
C GLY A 207 21.98 -21.32 -2.53
N ASP A 208 22.98 -20.77 -1.83
CA ASP A 208 22.74 -19.95 -0.63
C ASP A 208 21.94 -18.67 -0.94
N SER A 209 21.99 -18.15 -2.17
CA SER A 209 21.31 -16.90 -2.50
C SER A 209 19.79 -17.03 -2.50
N THR A 210 19.25 -18.23 -2.71
CA THR A 210 17.79 -18.47 -2.62
C THR A 210 17.28 -18.32 -1.19
N TYR A 211 18.16 -18.42 -0.18
CA TYR A 211 17.83 -18.16 1.23
C TYR A 211 18.11 -16.72 1.66
N GLY A 212 18.64 -15.89 0.74
CA GLY A 212 19.17 -14.57 1.03
C GLY A 212 18.11 -13.64 1.62
N VAL A 213 18.52 -12.92 2.66
CA VAL A 213 17.78 -11.78 3.22
C VAL A 213 18.78 -10.65 3.41
N ARG A 214 18.62 -9.60 2.61
CA ARG A 214 19.58 -8.51 2.49
C ARG A 214 18.91 -7.21 2.88
N LEU A 215 19.57 -6.42 3.73
CA LEU A 215 19.05 -5.17 4.25
C LEU A 215 19.99 -4.02 3.87
N TYR A 216 19.42 -2.91 3.44
CA TYR A 216 20.13 -1.66 3.27
C TYR A 216 19.48 -0.57 4.10
N THR A 217 20.28 0.17 4.87
CA THR A 217 19.82 1.32 5.66
C THR A 217 20.35 2.59 5.02
N PRO A 218 19.52 3.36 4.29
CA PRO A 218 19.97 4.63 3.71
C PRO A 218 20.44 5.63 4.78
N ASP A 219 21.63 6.21 4.57
CA ASP A 219 22.23 7.18 5.51
C ASP A 219 22.83 8.43 4.83
N GLY A 220 22.75 8.50 3.49
CA GLY A 220 23.20 9.66 2.72
C GLY A 220 22.21 10.84 2.74
N SER A 221 22.57 11.90 2.05
CA SER A 221 21.68 13.05 1.77
C SER A 221 22.05 13.68 0.43
N PRO A 222 21.26 14.59 -0.16
CA PRO A 222 21.61 15.25 -1.43
C PRO A 222 23.03 15.84 -1.38
N GLY A 223 23.89 15.44 -2.32
CA GLY A 223 25.29 15.85 -2.42
C GLY A 223 26.26 15.14 -1.46
N VAL A 224 25.75 14.31 -0.54
CA VAL A 224 26.54 13.56 0.44
C VAL A 224 26.34 12.06 0.22
N PRO A 225 27.40 11.31 -0.17
CA PRO A 225 27.31 9.86 -0.34
C PRO A 225 26.89 9.16 0.96
N GLY A 226 26.06 8.12 0.86
CA GLY A 226 25.85 7.19 1.97
C GLY A 226 27.14 6.47 2.36
N LYS A 227 27.19 5.92 3.57
CA LYS A 227 28.31 5.10 4.06
C LYS A 227 27.90 3.66 4.29
N ASN A 228 26.62 3.42 4.59
CA ASN A 228 26.11 2.07 4.76
C ASN A 228 26.19 1.28 3.45
N ASP A 229 26.28 -0.03 3.58
CA ASP A 229 26.29 -0.97 2.46
C ASP A 229 25.18 -2.00 2.68
N TRP A 230 24.96 -2.90 1.71
CA TRP A 230 24.03 -4.01 1.89
C TRP A 230 24.57 -5.01 2.90
N GLU A 231 23.73 -5.33 3.88
CA GLU A 231 24.02 -6.26 4.96
C GLU A 231 23.32 -7.58 4.72
N GLU A 232 24.07 -8.68 4.85
CA GLU A 232 23.55 -10.04 4.74
C GLU A 232 24.29 -10.93 5.72
N ASN A 233 23.56 -11.63 6.59
CA ASN A 233 24.11 -12.57 7.55
C ASN A 233 23.14 -13.74 7.79
N ALA A 234 23.36 -14.84 7.06
CA ALA A 234 22.51 -16.03 7.10
C ALA A 234 22.49 -16.75 8.47
N ALA A 235 23.43 -16.46 9.37
CA ALA A 235 23.40 -16.96 10.74
C ALA A 235 22.41 -16.19 11.64
N VAL A 236 22.04 -14.97 11.26
CA VAL A 236 21.13 -14.09 12.00
C VAL A 236 19.75 -14.08 11.35
N LEU A 237 19.69 -13.90 10.03
CA LEU A 237 18.45 -13.79 9.28
C LEU A 237 18.61 -14.42 7.89
N LYS A 238 17.71 -15.33 7.57
CA LYS A 238 17.57 -15.98 6.27
C LYS A 238 16.14 -16.48 6.10
N LEU A 239 15.76 -16.79 4.87
CA LEU A 239 14.53 -17.54 4.62
C LEU A 239 14.64 -18.95 5.21
N GLN A 240 13.50 -19.52 5.59
CA GLN A 240 13.40 -20.91 6.04
C GLN A 240 13.47 -21.88 4.86
N GLN A 241 12.89 -21.50 3.72
CA GLN A 241 12.99 -22.21 2.45
C GLN A 241 13.63 -21.31 1.40
N GLY A 242 14.52 -21.87 0.59
CA GLY A 242 15.14 -21.14 -0.51
C GLY A 242 14.10 -20.82 -1.58
N ARG A 243 14.06 -19.57 -2.05
CA ARG A 243 13.06 -19.07 -3.01
C ARG A 243 13.69 -18.27 -4.15
N TRP A 244 13.26 -18.57 -5.35
CA TRP A 244 13.45 -17.86 -6.62
C TRP A 244 12.08 -17.36 -7.12
N TYR A 245 11.98 -16.10 -7.54
CA TYR A 245 10.71 -15.39 -7.80
C TYR A 245 9.69 -15.36 -6.64
N PRO A 246 10.10 -15.13 -5.37
CA PRO A 246 9.14 -14.93 -4.29
C PRO A 246 8.50 -13.55 -4.36
N THR A 247 7.25 -13.45 -3.89
CA THR A 247 6.70 -12.16 -3.45
C THR A 247 7.08 -11.91 -1.99
N ALA A 248 7.35 -10.66 -1.66
CA ALA A 248 7.42 -10.18 -0.29
C ALA A 248 6.40 -9.06 -0.10
N MET A 249 5.72 -9.03 1.04
CA MET A 249 4.73 -8.01 1.39
C MET A 249 4.87 -7.60 2.86
N ILE A 250 4.72 -6.31 3.14
CA ILE A 250 4.63 -5.80 4.52
C ILE A 250 3.21 -6.03 5.02
N MET A 251 3.06 -6.75 6.12
CA MET A 251 1.79 -6.99 6.79
C MET A 251 1.37 -5.78 7.64
N ALA A 252 0.10 -5.72 8.03
CA ALA A 252 -0.46 -4.63 8.83
C ALA A 252 0.27 -4.39 10.17
N ASN A 253 0.87 -5.43 10.74
CA ASN A 253 1.66 -5.38 11.98
C ASN A 253 3.16 -5.06 11.74
N GLY A 254 3.57 -4.82 10.50
CA GLY A 254 4.95 -4.54 10.12
C GLY A 254 5.85 -5.76 9.88
N SER A 255 5.37 -7.00 10.09
CA SER A 255 6.12 -8.19 9.70
C SER A 255 6.12 -8.37 8.18
N ILE A 256 7.07 -9.14 7.65
CA ILE A 256 7.17 -9.38 6.21
C ILE A 256 6.63 -10.78 5.92
N LEU A 257 5.60 -10.86 5.07
CA LEU A 257 5.11 -12.09 4.50
C LEU A 257 5.86 -12.40 3.21
N VAL A 258 6.47 -13.58 3.12
CA VAL A 258 7.13 -14.10 1.92
C VAL A 258 6.27 -15.23 1.34
N ILE A 259 5.95 -15.14 0.05
CA ILE A 259 4.94 -15.96 -0.63
C ILE A 259 5.57 -16.65 -1.83
N GLY A 260 5.45 -17.98 -1.89
CA GLY A 260 5.70 -18.75 -3.11
C GLY A 260 7.15 -18.71 -3.61
N GLY A 261 7.29 -18.78 -4.93
CA GLY A 261 8.56 -18.96 -5.62
C GLY A 261 8.90 -20.43 -5.84
N GLU A 262 10.08 -20.68 -6.39
CA GLU A 262 10.64 -22.02 -6.64
C GLU A 262 11.95 -22.21 -5.86
N VAL A 263 12.39 -23.46 -5.71
CA VAL A 263 13.65 -23.78 -4.99
C VAL A 263 14.89 -23.18 -5.67
N GLY A 264 14.78 -22.86 -6.96
CA GLY A 264 15.79 -22.26 -7.81
C GLY A 264 15.22 -22.05 -9.22
N SER A 265 16.05 -21.63 -10.17
CA SER A 265 15.58 -21.34 -11.53
C SER A 265 14.91 -22.53 -12.23
N ASN A 266 13.63 -22.37 -12.60
CA ASN A 266 12.80 -23.36 -13.29
C ASN A 266 12.80 -24.71 -12.54
N SER A 267 12.65 -24.64 -11.22
CA SER A 267 12.73 -25.79 -10.31
C SER A 267 11.36 -26.13 -9.75
N ALA A 268 11.33 -27.02 -8.75
CA ALA A 268 10.07 -27.35 -8.07
C ALA A 268 9.51 -26.13 -7.32
N PRO A 269 8.17 -25.98 -7.25
CA PRO A 269 7.55 -24.90 -6.50
C PRO A 269 7.89 -24.99 -5.01
N VAL A 270 7.86 -23.83 -4.36
CA VAL A 270 7.86 -23.66 -2.91
C VAL A 270 6.48 -23.14 -2.51
N PRO A 271 5.46 -24.02 -2.43
CA PRO A 271 4.07 -23.62 -2.27
C PRO A 271 3.74 -23.31 -0.80
N THR A 272 4.53 -22.43 -0.20
CA THR A 272 4.41 -22.08 1.22
C THR A 272 4.51 -20.59 1.45
N LEU A 273 3.98 -20.17 2.59
CA LEU A 273 4.15 -18.85 3.18
C LEU A 273 5.14 -18.91 4.34
N GLU A 274 5.95 -17.88 4.52
CA GLU A 274 6.74 -17.70 5.74
C GLU A 274 6.79 -16.23 6.17
N ILE A 275 7.07 -15.99 7.46
CA ILE A 275 7.17 -14.66 8.04
C ILE A 275 8.62 -14.34 8.38
N LEU A 276 9.06 -13.12 8.02
CA LEU A 276 10.27 -12.52 8.53
C LEU A 276 9.96 -11.39 9.53
N PRO A 277 10.75 -11.28 10.62
CA PRO A 277 11.75 -12.26 11.06
C PRO A 277 11.11 -13.58 11.51
N TYR A 278 11.89 -14.66 11.58
CA TYR A 278 11.39 -15.98 11.98
C TYR A 278 10.71 -15.94 13.34
N THR A 279 9.46 -16.38 13.39
CA THR A 279 8.58 -16.34 14.57
C THR A 279 8.56 -17.64 15.37
N GLY A 280 9.35 -18.65 14.98
CA GLY A 280 9.28 -19.99 15.56
C GLY A 280 8.30 -20.93 14.86
N THR A 281 7.57 -20.45 13.85
CA THR A 281 6.59 -21.25 13.08
C THR A 281 7.14 -21.68 11.74
N LYS A 282 6.93 -22.96 11.40
CA LYS A 282 7.31 -23.52 10.10
C LYS A 282 6.54 -22.83 8.95
N PRO A 283 7.09 -22.82 7.73
CA PRO A 283 6.37 -22.32 6.55
C PRO A 283 5.03 -23.05 6.37
N LEU A 284 3.99 -22.30 6.02
CA LEU A 284 2.63 -22.80 5.91
C LEU A 284 2.31 -23.14 4.46
N TYR A 285 1.93 -24.40 4.21
CA TYR A 285 1.61 -24.88 2.88
C TYR A 285 0.30 -24.29 2.32
N MET A 286 0.33 -23.96 1.04
CA MET A 286 -0.76 -23.37 0.27
C MET A 286 -0.99 -24.18 -1.01
N GLU A 287 -2.04 -24.99 -1.06
CA GLU A 287 -2.39 -25.81 -2.24
C GLU A 287 -2.49 -24.98 -3.52
N TRP A 288 -3.00 -23.76 -3.42
CA TRP A 288 -3.18 -22.87 -4.56
C TRP A 288 -1.86 -22.40 -5.18
N LEU A 289 -0.77 -22.34 -4.39
CA LEU A 289 0.56 -22.08 -4.92
C LEU A 289 1.15 -23.31 -5.63
N GLU A 290 0.80 -24.53 -5.23
CA GLU A 290 1.30 -25.72 -5.92
C GLU A 290 0.53 -25.93 -7.24
N ARG A 291 -0.80 -25.82 -7.19
CA ARG A 291 -1.65 -26.13 -8.35
C ARG A 291 -1.49 -25.15 -9.52
N THR A 292 -1.07 -23.91 -9.25
CA THR A 292 -0.95 -22.85 -10.27
C THR A 292 0.49 -22.59 -10.72
N ASP A 293 1.45 -23.36 -10.21
CA ASP A 293 2.83 -23.39 -10.70
C ASP A 293 2.89 -23.82 -12.19
N PRO A 294 3.78 -23.25 -13.02
CA PRO A 294 4.72 -22.15 -12.74
C PRO A 294 4.13 -20.75 -13.00
N ASN A 295 2.81 -20.64 -13.20
CA ASN A 295 2.18 -19.40 -13.65
C ASN A 295 1.88 -18.41 -12.51
N ASN A 296 2.35 -18.69 -11.30
CA ASN A 296 2.04 -17.94 -10.08
C ASN A 296 3.27 -17.33 -9.40
N LEU A 297 4.40 -17.28 -10.09
CA LEU A 297 5.62 -16.62 -9.63
C LEU A 297 5.36 -15.10 -9.49
N TYR A 298 5.96 -14.49 -8.46
CA TYR A 298 5.62 -13.12 -8.01
C TYR A 298 4.11 -12.87 -7.84
N PRO A 299 3.41 -13.66 -7.02
CA PRO A 299 1.99 -13.43 -6.78
C PRO A 299 1.79 -12.03 -6.21
N TYR A 300 0.88 -11.24 -6.78
CA TYR A 300 0.62 -9.90 -6.28
C TYR A 300 -0.12 -9.97 -4.95
N ALA A 301 0.39 -9.31 -3.91
CA ALA A 301 -0.21 -9.31 -2.59
C ALA A 301 -0.29 -7.91 -1.97
N CYS A 302 -1.40 -7.61 -1.31
CA CYS A 302 -1.55 -6.39 -0.51
C CYS A 302 -2.48 -6.60 0.68
N VAL A 303 -2.26 -5.81 1.73
CA VAL A 303 -3.18 -5.72 2.87
C VAL A 303 -4.43 -4.95 2.45
N LEU A 304 -5.61 -5.49 2.75
CA LEU A 304 -6.87 -4.81 2.47
C LEU A 304 -7.25 -3.87 3.62
N PRO A 305 -7.75 -2.65 3.34
CA PRO A 305 -8.25 -1.74 4.37
C PRO A 305 -9.39 -2.32 5.23
N SER A 306 -10.15 -3.26 4.67
CA SER A 306 -11.24 -3.96 5.35
C SER A 306 -10.79 -5.11 6.25
N GLY A 307 -9.48 -5.37 6.37
CA GLY A 307 -8.93 -6.60 6.93
C GLY A 307 -8.72 -7.69 5.87
N GLY A 308 -7.82 -8.61 6.15
CA GLY A 308 -7.36 -9.64 5.22
C GLY A 308 -6.22 -9.21 4.30
N ILE A 309 -5.72 -10.20 3.55
CA ILE A 309 -4.65 -10.05 2.56
C ILE A 309 -5.20 -10.47 1.20
N PHE A 310 -5.27 -9.54 0.26
CA PHE A 310 -5.55 -9.88 -1.13
C PHE A 310 -4.32 -10.53 -1.76
N VAL A 311 -4.52 -11.62 -2.47
CA VAL A 311 -3.48 -12.28 -3.27
C VAL A 311 -4.05 -12.61 -4.65
N ALA A 312 -3.38 -12.14 -5.70
CA ALA A 312 -3.64 -12.49 -7.10
C ALA A 312 -2.45 -13.28 -7.66
N TYR A 313 -2.73 -14.37 -8.35
CA TYR A 313 -1.73 -15.33 -8.79
C TYR A 313 -2.26 -16.07 -10.03
N TYR A 314 -1.43 -16.20 -11.07
CA TYR A 314 -1.87 -16.67 -12.39
C TYR A 314 -3.08 -15.85 -12.90
N ASN A 315 -4.27 -16.46 -12.96
CA ASN A 315 -5.54 -15.82 -13.30
C ASN A 315 -6.58 -15.91 -12.17
N GLU A 316 -6.14 -16.30 -10.98
CA GLU A 316 -6.98 -16.46 -9.80
C GLU A 316 -6.68 -15.35 -8.78
N ALA A 317 -7.63 -15.11 -7.88
CA ALA A 317 -7.40 -14.24 -6.74
C ALA A 317 -8.17 -14.72 -5.51
N ARG A 318 -7.66 -14.38 -4.32
CA ARG A 318 -8.30 -14.72 -3.05
C ARG A 318 -7.98 -13.69 -1.98
N ILE A 319 -8.75 -13.73 -0.90
CA ILE A 319 -8.50 -13.00 0.34
C ILE A 319 -8.13 -14.02 1.41
N LEU A 320 -6.96 -13.84 2.03
CA LEU A 320 -6.48 -14.62 3.15
C LEU A 320 -6.77 -13.90 4.47
N ASP A 321 -6.99 -14.66 5.53
CA ASP A 321 -7.00 -14.16 6.90
C ASP A 321 -5.59 -13.76 7.32
N GLU A 322 -5.40 -12.56 7.87
CA GLU A 322 -4.09 -12.03 8.21
C GLU A 322 -3.43 -12.72 9.42
N ASN A 323 -4.18 -13.49 10.21
CA ASN A 323 -3.67 -14.15 11.41
C ASN A 323 -3.29 -15.61 11.16
N ASN A 324 -4.06 -16.31 10.32
CA ASN A 324 -3.89 -17.74 10.08
C ASN A 324 -3.68 -18.11 8.60
N PHE A 325 -3.78 -17.15 7.68
CA PHE A 325 -3.62 -17.31 6.24
C PHE A 325 -4.59 -18.28 5.57
N ASN A 326 -5.66 -18.70 6.25
CA ASN A 326 -6.73 -19.44 5.62
C ASN A 326 -7.43 -18.56 4.58
N THR A 327 -7.90 -19.18 3.51
CA THR A 327 -8.68 -18.46 2.50
C THR A 327 -10.04 -18.06 3.10
N ILE A 328 -10.26 -16.77 3.26
CA ILE A 328 -11.56 -16.19 3.63
C ILE A 328 -12.50 -16.27 2.43
N LYS A 329 -12.00 -15.87 1.25
CA LYS A 329 -12.81 -15.78 0.03
C LYS A 329 -11.97 -16.00 -1.21
N THR A 330 -12.41 -16.90 -2.08
CA THR A 330 -11.92 -16.97 -3.46
C THR A 330 -12.70 -15.98 -4.31
N LEU A 331 -11.99 -15.18 -5.09
CA LEU A 331 -12.57 -14.19 -5.98
C LEU A 331 -12.77 -14.78 -7.39
N PRO A 332 -13.64 -14.19 -8.23
CA PRO A 332 -13.77 -14.61 -9.62
C PRO A 332 -12.43 -14.53 -10.35
N ASN A 333 -12.24 -15.43 -11.33
CA ASN A 333 -11.03 -15.41 -12.15
C ASN A 333 -10.90 -14.10 -12.91
N ILE A 334 -9.66 -13.63 -13.05
CA ILE A 334 -9.34 -12.39 -13.74
C ILE A 334 -9.56 -12.59 -15.24
N PRO A 335 -10.45 -11.80 -15.89
CA PRO A 335 -10.69 -11.92 -17.31
C PRO A 335 -9.48 -11.42 -18.11
N GLY A 336 -9.17 -12.10 -19.22
CA GLY A 336 -8.10 -11.65 -20.13
C GLY A 336 -6.67 -11.86 -19.63
N ALA A 337 -6.47 -12.74 -18.64
CA ALA A 337 -5.12 -13.17 -18.26
C ALA A 337 -4.38 -13.71 -19.49
N VAL A 338 -3.20 -13.15 -19.76
CA VAL A 338 -2.32 -13.58 -20.85
C VAL A 338 -1.50 -14.76 -20.34
N ASN A 339 -1.65 -15.92 -20.98
CA ASN A 339 -0.89 -17.14 -20.68
C ASN A 339 0.50 -17.10 -21.32
#